data_AF-A5DA74-F1
#
_entry.id   AF-A5DA74-F1
#
_cell.length_a   1.000
_cell.length_b   1.000
_cell.length_c   1.000
_cell.angle_alpha   90.00
_cell.angle_beta   90.00
_cell.angle_gamma   90.00
#
_symmetry.space_group_name_H-M   'P 1'
#
loop_
_entity.id
_entity.type
_entity.pdbx_description
1 polymer ?
#
loop_
_entity_poly.entity_id
_entity_poly.type
_entity_poly.pdbx_seq_one_letter_code
_entity_poly.pdbx_strand_id
1 'polypeptide(L)'
;MVPPCNTPRHHSVIPSSKCVCIKRLMLRGKPAGIPPVGRIWISKRLIRTSQTLKQQEVELRDLDKKWARIWKESSGSLNPAKSMNADGEKFYCCSMFPYPSGALHMGHLRVYTISDVVARYMRLKGKNVIHPMGWDAFGLPAENAAIENGIDPAIWTRDNINKMKAQMDLMLADFDWDREVSTCDPEFYRWTQKIFLLLVKHGLAYRKKAQINWDPVDQTVLANEQVDSEGRSWRSGAKVEKRDLEQWFIGITKYAKDLAKDCEVLEDWPEKVKVMQKNWIGESSGATIRFATNTDEEISVFTTRPDTLFSVQFLALSLEHPLVQAEAKKDKKLEAFIAQHSGDDSESKDGYKLENLKVSIPIDTEGSAREVYDVPVYAATYVLSSYGSGAVMGCPGHDTRDFEFWQLHNPNIPPVLTIGPEDAGSEYEIPYVAKSGRLCDSTLIPGNVKSLGSVNGLIASEASKKITEMLSKVGKGESKVQYRIRDWLISRQRYWGAPIPMVHCNDCGLVPVPDEELPVLLPNRDEVSRGLPLAKIDSFVNTKCTFVVARQRKEIPTQWIRSWTHPGTFSVILIPRTRTSPSAPRRLLN
;
A
#
# COMPACT_ATOMS: atom_id res chain seq x y z
N MET A 1 25.60 -26.81 10.79
CA MET A 1 25.07 -26.33 12.09
C MET A 1 24.21 -25.12 11.79
N VAL A 2 22.91 -25.26 12.01
CA VAL A 2 21.86 -24.27 11.75
C VAL A 2 21.11 -24.08 13.06
N PRO A 3 20.87 -22.85 13.50
CA PRO A 3 19.53 -22.46 13.93
C PRO A 3 19.20 -20.97 13.65
N PRO A 4 17.97 -20.49 13.91
CA PRO A 4 16.69 -21.09 13.54
C PRO A 4 15.72 -20.09 12.88
N CYS A 5 14.80 -20.66 12.11
CA CYS A 5 13.65 -20.00 11.50
C CYS A 5 12.47 -20.12 12.47
N ASN A 6 11.88 -19.00 12.92
CA ASN A 6 10.70 -18.98 13.78
C ASN A 6 9.46 -18.60 12.95
N THR A 7 8.54 -19.54 12.76
CA THR A 7 7.15 -19.28 12.39
C THR A 7 6.23 -19.76 13.53
N PRO A 8 5.18 -18.99 13.90
CA PRO A 8 4.28 -19.39 14.98
C PRO A 8 3.29 -20.46 14.48
N ARG A 9 3.16 -21.56 15.23
CA ARG A 9 2.07 -22.54 15.06
C ARG A 9 0.92 -22.15 15.98
N HIS A 10 -0.25 -21.84 15.41
CA HIS A 10 -1.49 -21.93 16.15
C HIS A 10 -1.94 -23.39 16.21
N HIS A 11 -2.07 -23.90 17.44
CA HIS A 11 -2.74 -25.16 17.74
C HIS A 11 -4.23 -24.89 17.99
N SER A 12 -5.11 -25.55 17.24
CA SER A 12 -6.50 -25.77 17.64
C SER A 12 -6.84 -27.24 17.35
N VAL A 13 -7.24 -27.94 18.41
CA VAL A 13 -7.69 -29.35 18.45
C VAL A 13 -9.20 -29.38 18.19
N ILE A 14 -9.71 -30.58 17.82
CA ILE A 14 -11.12 -31.12 17.84
C ILE A 14 -11.69 -31.41 16.42
N PRO A 15 -12.43 -32.52 16.15
CA PRO A 15 -12.16 -33.94 16.37
C PRO A 15 -12.37 -34.79 15.08
N SER A 16 -12.08 -36.09 15.20
CA SER A 16 -12.26 -37.13 14.17
C SER A 16 -13.67 -37.26 13.59
N SER A 17 -13.80 -37.39 12.26
CA SER A 17 -14.64 -38.44 11.62
C SER A 17 -14.51 -38.52 10.09
N LYS A 18 -14.41 -39.79 9.63
CA LYS A 18 -14.73 -40.34 8.29
C LYS A 18 -13.84 -39.95 7.09
N CYS A 19 -12.76 -40.71 6.94
CA CYS A 19 -12.07 -40.97 5.67
C CYS A 19 -12.63 -42.28 5.05
N VAL A 20 -13.02 -42.25 3.78
CA VAL A 20 -13.45 -43.43 3.01
C VAL A 20 -12.39 -43.78 1.96
N CYS A 21 -11.77 -44.95 2.16
CA CYS A 21 -11.20 -45.97 1.24
C CYS A 21 -10.74 -45.58 -0.19
N ILE A 22 -9.66 -46.12 -0.79
CA ILE A 22 -9.43 -47.56 -1.07
C ILE A 22 -7.91 -47.88 -1.30
N LYS A 23 -7.45 -48.90 -0.56
CA LYS A 23 -6.48 -50.01 -0.79
C LYS A 23 -5.16 -49.81 -1.58
N ARG A 24 -4.06 -50.06 -0.84
CA ARG A 24 -2.73 -50.49 -1.33
C ARG A 24 -2.52 -51.96 -0.93
N LEU A 25 -2.23 -52.84 -1.88
CA LEU A 25 -1.89 -54.25 -1.63
C LEU A 25 -0.36 -54.38 -1.51
N MET A 26 0.12 -54.92 -0.38
CA MET A 26 1.46 -55.49 -0.25
C MET A 26 1.40 -56.98 -0.51
N LEU A 27 2.40 -57.54 -1.20
CA LEU A 27 2.80 -58.94 -1.01
C LEU A 27 4.33 -59.06 -0.90
N ARG A 28 4.71 -59.97 0.01
CA ARG A 28 6.01 -60.28 0.59
C ARG A 28 6.91 -61.07 -0.37
N GLY A 29 8.23 -61.01 -0.15
CA GLY A 29 9.18 -62.03 -0.61
C GLY A 29 10.57 -61.85 -0.01
N LYS A 30 11.10 -62.90 0.61
CA LYS A 30 12.49 -63.05 1.12
C LYS A 30 12.97 -64.48 0.68
N PRO A 31 14.27 -64.84 0.80
CA PRO A 31 15.24 -64.97 -0.31
C PRO A 31 15.80 -66.40 -0.52
N ALA A 32 16.49 -66.70 -1.64
CA ALA A 32 17.58 -67.70 -1.72
C ALA A 32 18.17 -67.91 -3.14
N GLY A 33 19.50 -68.07 -3.23
CA GLY A 33 20.16 -69.16 -3.99
C GLY A 33 20.51 -68.98 -5.48
N ILE A 34 21.81 -69.12 -5.79
CA ILE A 34 22.47 -69.38 -7.11
C ILE A 34 22.98 -70.86 -7.06
N PRO A 35 23.38 -71.65 -8.11
CA PRO A 35 23.32 -71.65 -9.62
C PRO A 35 22.77 -73.04 -10.16
N PRO A 36 23.18 -73.73 -11.27
CA PRO A 36 23.87 -73.41 -12.56
C PRO A 36 23.22 -74.00 -13.86
N VAL A 37 23.71 -73.54 -15.03
CA VAL A 37 23.89 -74.24 -16.35
C VAL A 37 22.72 -75.04 -16.96
N GLY A 38 22.28 -74.62 -18.15
CA GLY A 38 21.50 -75.47 -19.07
C GLY A 38 21.33 -74.83 -20.46
N ARG A 39 22.16 -75.22 -21.42
CA ARG A 39 22.05 -74.84 -22.84
C ARG A 39 20.75 -75.40 -23.43
N ILE A 40 19.95 -74.56 -24.07
CA ILE A 40 18.99 -74.97 -25.11
C ILE A 40 19.43 -74.31 -26.41
N TRP A 41 19.72 -75.13 -27.42
CA TRP A 41 19.97 -74.71 -28.80
C TRP A 41 18.75 -75.07 -29.67
N ILE A 42 18.67 -74.40 -30.83
CA ILE A 42 17.72 -74.53 -31.96
C ILE A 42 16.61 -73.45 -31.87
N SER A 43 16.43 -72.54 -32.83
CA SER A 43 16.66 -72.63 -34.28
C SER A 43 17.17 -71.32 -34.89
N LYS A 44 18.03 -71.48 -35.91
CA LYS A 44 18.45 -70.42 -36.83
C LYS A 44 17.25 -69.95 -37.66
N ARG A 45 16.67 -68.80 -37.34
CA ARG A 45 16.06 -67.88 -38.31
C ARG A 45 15.63 -66.60 -37.62
N LEU A 46 16.51 -65.60 -37.68
CA LEU A 46 16.22 -64.16 -37.87
C LEU A 46 17.51 -63.40 -37.55
N ILE A 47 18.36 -63.28 -38.57
CA ILE A 47 19.52 -62.40 -38.55
C ILE A 47 19.00 -60.98 -38.75
N ARG A 48 19.39 -60.11 -37.80
CA ARG A 48 19.53 -58.65 -37.89
C ARG A 48 18.28 -57.83 -38.25
N THR A 49 17.71 -57.21 -37.21
CA THR A 49 17.73 -55.74 -37.07
C THR A 49 17.52 -55.39 -35.59
N SER A 50 18.52 -55.62 -34.73
CA SER A 50 18.67 -54.74 -33.57
C SER A 50 19.62 -53.62 -33.99
N GLN A 51 19.04 -52.58 -34.61
CA GLN A 51 19.65 -51.27 -34.44
C GLN A 51 19.61 -51.01 -32.94
N THR A 52 20.75 -51.21 -32.30
CA THR A 52 21.05 -50.64 -31.01
C THR A 52 20.82 -49.14 -31.21
N LEU A 53 19.65 -48.64 -30.78
CA LEU A 53 19.47 -47.22 -30.55
C LEU A 53 20.52 -46.88 -29.50
N LYS A 54 21.71 -46.47 -29.96
CA LYS A 54 22.63 -45.70 -29.14
C LYS A 54 21.77 -44.54 -28.68
N GLN A 55 21.38 -44.58 -27.42
CA GLN A 55 20.79 -43.44 -26.75
C GLN A 55 21.88 -42.37 -26.85
N GLN A 56 21.77 -41.50 -27.86
CA GLN A 56 22.67 -40.36 -28.00
C GLN A 56 22.47 -39.57 -26.72
N GLU A 57 23.48 -39.56 -25.85
CA GLU A 57 23.51 -38.63 -24.72
C GLU A 57 23.46 -37.23 -25.34
N VAL A 58 22.33 -36.56 -25.14
CA VAL A 58 22.15 -35.19 -25.58
C VAL A 58 22.81 -34.31 -24.54
N GLU A 59 23.99 -33.78 -24.88
CA GLU A 59 24.65 -32.76 -24.08
C GLU A 59 23.83 -31.46 -24.15
N LEU A 60 23.05 -31.18 -23.10
CA LEU A 60 22.13 -30.04 -23.03
C LEU A 60 22.85 -28.71 -23.30
N ARG A 61 24.09 -28.56 -22.81
CA ARG A 61 24.90 -27.35 -23.03
C ARG A 61 25.20 -27.10 -24.50
N ASP A 62 25.44 -28.15 -25.27
CA ASP A 62 25.74 -28.01 -26.70
C ASP A 62 24.45 -27.81 -27.50
N LEU A 63 23.33 -28.39 -27.06
CA LEU A 63 22.01 -28.10 -27.60
C LEU A 63 21.61 -26.62 -27.37
N ASP A 64 21.85 -26.09 -26.17
CA ASP A 64 21.59 -24.70 -25.82
C ASP A 64 22.44 -23.75 -26.68
N LYS A 65 23.76 -23.99 -26.79
CA LYS A 65 24.66 -23.20 -27.66
C LYS A 65 24.20 -23.22 -29.11
N LYS A 66 23.79 -24.39 -29.62
CA LYS A 66 23.28 -24.55 -31.00
C LYS A 66 22.07 -23.65 -31.22
N TRP A 67 21.05 -23.73 -30.37
CA TRP A 67 19.81 -22.96 -30.55
C TRP A 67 19.98 -21.48 -30.24
N ALA A 68 20.77 -21.12 -29.23
CA ALA A 68 21.13 -19.74 -28.94
C ALA A 68 21.75 -19.06 -30.16
N ARG A 69 22.69 -19.76 -30.84
CA ARG A 69 23.32 -19.27 -32.07
C ARG A 69 22.30 -19.14 -33.20
N ILE A 70 21.53 -20.19 -33.47
CA ILE A 70 20.51 -20.18 -34.55
C ILE A 70 19.53 -19.04 -34.34
N TRP A 71 18.99 -18.86 -33.13
CA TRP A 71 18.04 -17.79 -32.86
C TRP A 71 18.66 -16.40 -32.96
N LYS A 72 19.89 -16.18 -32.48
CA LYS A 72 20.59 -14.90 -32.65
C LYS A 72 20.85 -14.57 -34.13
N GLU A 73 21.22 -15.57 -34.94
CA GLU A 73 21.50 -15.41 -36.37
C GLU A 73 20.23 -15.22 -37.21
N SER A 74 19.16 -15.95 -36.91
CA SER A 74 17.91 -15.92 -37.70
C SER A 74 17.14 -14.61 -37.58
N SER A 75 17.34 -13.86 -36.50
CA SER A 75 16.58 -12.63 -36.22
C SER A 75 17.44 -11.42 -35.85
N GLY A 76 18.77 -11.54 -35.73
CA GLY A 76 19.69 -10.46 -35.35
C GLY A 76 19.58 -9.98 -33.89
N SER A 77 18.44 -10.25 -33.25
CA SER A 77 18.18 -10.28 -31.81
C SER A 77 17.10 -11.34 -31.57
N LEU A 78 16.90 -11.83 -30.35
CA LEU A 78 15.77 -12.74 -30.09
C LEU A 78 14.41 -12.12 -30.49
N ASN A 79 14.32 -10.79 -30.64
CA ASN A 79 13.12 -10.09 -31.10
C ASN A 79 12.92 -10.05 -32.62
N PRO A 80 11.71 -10.37 -33.09
CA PRO A 80 11.20 -9.89 -34.35
C PRO A 80 10.61 -8.48 -34.20
N ALA A 81 11.40 -7.51 -33.73
CA ALA A 81 11.05 -6.09 -33.92
C ALA A 81 10.93 -5.74 -35.42
N LYS A 82 11.43 -6.62 -36.31
CA LYS A 82 11.45 -6.44 -37.76
C LYS A 82 10.34 -7.18 -38.52
N SER A 83 9.43 -7.90 -37.87
CA SER A 83 8.32 -8.58 -38.55
C SER A 83 6.98 -8.41 -37.83
N MET A 84 6.59 -7.15 -37.57
CA MET A 84 5.20 -6.88 -37.21
C MET A 84 4.33 -7.03 -38.47
N ASN A 85 3.32 -7.88 -38.40
CA ASN A 85 2.33 -7.99 -39.46
C ASN A 85 1.43 -6.76 -39.39
N ALA A 86 1.23 -6.03 -40.50
CA ALA A 86 0.41 -4.82 -40.50
C ALA A 86 -1.00 -5.06 -39.93
N ASP A 87 -1.57 -6.24 -40.21
CA ASP A 87 -2.91 -6.66 -39.77
C ASP A 87 -2.90 -7.57 -38.53
N GLY A 88 -1.73 -7.82 -37.93
CA GLY A 88 -1.60 -8.71 -36.77
C GLY A 88 -2.20 -8.11 -35.50
N GLU A 89 -3.02 -8.88 -34.80
CA GLU A 89 -3.57 -8.50 -33.50
C GLU A 89 -2.44 -8.20 -32.50
N LYS A 90 -2.51 -7.06 -31.81
CA LYS A 90 -1.48 -6.64 -30.84
C LYS A 90 -1.60 -7.44 -29.55
N PHE A 91 -0.46 -7.81 -28.97
CA PHE A 91 -0.40 -8.44 -27.66
C PHE A 91 0.76 -7.87 -26.85
N TYR A 92 0.50 -7.44 -25.62
CA TYR A 92 1.54 -6.93 -24.72
C TYR A 92 1.72 -7.92 -23.57
N CYS A 93 2.83 -8.67 -23.58
CA CYS A 93 3.25 -9.50 -22.48
C CYS A 93 4.21 -8.73 -21.58
N CYS A 94 3.81 -8.38 -20.36
CA CYS A 94 4.64 -7.62 -19.43
C CYS A 94 4.89 -8.43 -18.17
N SER A 95 6.17 -8.56 -17.80
CA SER A 95 6.61 -9.05 -16.49
C SER A 95 7.06 -7.88 -15.64
N MET A 96 6.91 -8.00 -14.32
CA MET A 96 7.54 -7.05 -13.39
C MET A 96 9.06 -7.10 -13.58
N PHE A 97 9.62 -6.02 -14.14
CA PHE A 97 11.05 -5.83 -14.30
C PHE A 97 11.80 -5.81 -12.94
N PRO A 98 13.08 -6.24 -12.87
CA PRO A 98 13.74 -6.47 -11.60
C PRO A 98 14.41 -5.21 -11.03
N TYR A 99 14.61 -5.23 -9.71
CA TYR A 99 15.56 -4.35 -9.05
C TYR A 99 17.00 -4.84 -9.29
N PRO A 100 17.93 -3.99 -9.77
CA PRO A 100 19.33 -4.36 -9.99
C PRO A 100 20.15 -4.30 -8.70
N SER A 101 19.66 -4.97 -7.65
CA SER A 101 20.31 -5.00 -6.32
C SER A 101 21.30 -6.15 -6.14
N GLY A 102 21.48 -7.01 -7.15
CA GLY A 102 22.39 -8.15 -7.09
C GLY A 102 22.30 -9.02 -8.34
N ALA A 103 22.23 -10.34 -8.18
CA ALA A 103 22.08 -11.32 -9.26
C ALA A 103 20.65 -11.88 -9.31
N LEU A 104 20.23 -12.36 -10.48
CA LEU A 104 18.98 -13.11 -10.62
C LEU A 104 19.01 -14.41 -9.81
N HIS A 105 17.83 -14.80 -9.32
CA HIS A 105 17.60 -16.01 -8.54
C HIS A 105 16.42 -16.81 -9.12
N MET A 106 16.15 -18.02 -8.62
CA MET A 106 15.10 -18.90 -9.17
C MET A 106 13.70 -18.28 -9.22
N GLY A 107 13.36 -17.39 -8.28
CA GLY A 107 12.11 -16.61 -8.35
C GLY A 107 12.01 -15.73 -9.60
N HIS A 108 13.10 -15.04 -9.99
CA HIS A 108 13.18 -14.25 -11.21
C HIS A 108 13.04 -15.15 -12.45
N LEU A 109 13.79 -16.25 -12.48
CA LEU A 109 13.72 -17.24 -13.57
C LEU A 109 12.28 -17.72 -13.77
N ARG A 110 11.58 -18.09 -12.69
CA ARG A 110 10.18 -18.53 -12.76
C ARG A 110 9.27 -17.51 -13.44
N VAL A 111 9.30 -16.24 -13.02
CA VAL A 111 8.40 -15.19 -13.55
C VAL A 111 8.73 -14.89 -15.01
N TYR A 112 10.02 -14.77 -15.34
CA TYR A 112 10.45 -14.46 -16.70
C TYR A 112 10.19 -15.61 -17.68
N THR A 113 10.41 -16.86 -17.27
CA THR A 113 10.03 -18.02 -18.07
C THR A 113 8.52 -18.08 -18.31
N ILE A 114 7.67 -17.78 -17.32
CA ILE A 114 6.21 -17.73 -17.53
C ILE A 114 5.86 -16.72 -18.63
N SER A 115 6.40 -15.49 -18.55
CA SER A 115 6.13 -14.49 -19.59
C SER A 115 6.72 -14.85 -20.96
N ASP A 116 7.91 -15.45 -21.00
CA ASP A 116 8.55 -15.90 -22.23
C ASP A 116 7.73 -16.99 -22.94
N VAL A 117 7.20 -17.96 -22.19
CA VAL A 117 6.30 -19.00 -22.72
C VAL A 117 5.04 -18.37 -23.32
N VAL A 118 4.41 -17.41 -22.63
CA VAL A 118 3.21 -16.71 -23.13
C VAL A 118 3.53 -15.88 -24.37
N ALA A 119 4.62 -15.13 -24.35
CA ALA A 119 5.05 -14.28 -25.47
C ALA A 119 5.34 -15.11 -26.72
N ARG A 120 6.06 -16.22 -26.59
CA ARG A 120 6.33 -17.15 -27.70
C ARG A 120 5.05 -17.80 -28.21
N TYR A 121 4.18 -18.28 -27.32
CA TYR A 121 2.90 -18.89 -27.70
C TYR A 121 2.02 -17.91 -28.50
N MET A 122 1.87 -16.67 -28.03
CA MET A 122 1.06 -15.67 -28.72
C MET A 122 1.65 -15.26 -30.06
N ARG A 123 2.98 -15.23 -30.18
CA ARG A 123 3.64 -14.98 -31.46
C ARG A 123 3.42 -16.11 -32.45
N LEU A 124 3.49 -17.37 -31.99
CA LEU A 124 3.16 -18.54 -32.81
C LEU A 124 1.68 -18.58 -33.25
N LYS A 125 0.79 -17.93 -32.48
CA LYS A 125 -0.61 -17.69 -32.87
C LYS A 125 -0.78 -16.55 -33.90
N GLY A 126 0.31 -15.93 -34.35
CA GLY A 126 0.29 -14.86 -35.34
C GLY A 126 0.10 -13.45 -34.78
N LYS A 127 0.12 -13.27 -33.45
CA LYS A 127 -0.02 -11.95 -32.82
C LYS A 127 1.27 -11.12 -32.90
N ASN A 128 1.11 -9.81 -32.97
CA ASN A 128 2.17 -8.82 -32.83
C ASN A 128 2.51 -8.62 -31.36
N VAL A 129 3.47 -9.40 -30.86
CA VAL A 129 3.84 -9.41 -29.44
C VAL A 129 4.90 -8.36 -29.10
N ILE A 130 4.62 -7.53 -28.08
CA ILE A 130 5.62 -6.74 -27.36
C ILE A 130 5.90 -7.46 -26.03
N HIS A 131 7.17 -7.83 -25.81
CA HIS A 131 7.63 -8.45 -24.56
C HIS A 131 8.86 -7.70 -24.05
N PRO A 132 8.69 -6.55 -23.36
CA PRO A 132 9.80 -5.68 -23.00
C PRO A 132 10.44 -6.11 -21.69
N MET A 133 11.64 -5.58 -21.45
CA MET A 133 12.33 -5.66 -20.18
C MET A 133 13.02 -4.32 -19.85
N GLY A 134 13.34 -4.10 -18.58
CA GLY A 134 14.05 -2.93 -18.11
C GLY A 134 14.56 -3.15 -16.70
N TRP A 135 14.88 -2.06 -16.00
CA TRP A 135 15.51 -2.10 -14.69
C TRP A 135 14.86 -1.08 -13.75
N ASP A 136 14.34 -1.55 -12.63
CA ASP A 136 13.86 -0.68 -11.56
C ASP A 136 15.04 -0.22 -10.70
N ALA A 137 15.79 0.72 -11.24
CA ALA A 137 17.14 1.06 -10.82
C ALA A 137 17.25 2.10 -9.71
N PHE A 138 16.22 2.91 -9.47
CA PHE A 138 16.18 3.88 -8.37
C PHE A 138 15.61 3.30 -7.08
N GLY A 139 15.83 4.02 -5.97
CA GLY A 139 15.22 3.74 -4.68
C GLY A 139 16.08 2.88 -3.76
N LEU A 140 15.47 2.52 -2.63
CA LEU A 140 16.14 1.85 -1.51
C LEU A 140 16.91 0.58 -1.90
N PRO A 141 16.41 -0.36 -2.75
CA PRO A 141 17.10 -1.64 -3.00
C PRO A 141 18.53 -1.47 -3.50
N ALA A 142 18.71 -0.66 -4.55
CA ALA A 142 20.02 -0.43 -5.15
C ALA A 142 20.93 0.39 -4.23
N GLU A 143 20.38 1.41 -3.56
CA GLU A 143 21.17 2.29 -2.70
C GLU A 143 21.72 1.57 -1.47
N ASN A 144 20.89 0.80 -0.76
CA ASN A 144 21.34 0.08 0.44
C ASN A 144 22.42 -0.95 0.09
N ALA A 145 22.20 -1.73 -0.97
CA ALA A 145 23.17 -2.73 -1.42
C ALA A 145 24.50 -2.09 -1.85
N ALA A 146 24.45 -0.95 -2.55
CA ALA A 146 25.64 -0.20 -2.91
C ALA A 146 26.40 0.31 -1.68
N ILE A 147 25.69 0.89 -0.70
CA ILE A 147 26.29 1.39 0.54
C ILE A 147 26.90 0.26 1.38
N GLU A 148 26.23 -0.89 1.51
CA GLU A 148 26.76 -2.06 2.23
C GLU A 148 28.07 -2.59 1.62
N ASN A 149 28.27 -2.37 0.32
CA ASN A 149 29.48 -2.76 -0.39
C ASN A 149 30.48 -1.59 -0.56
N GLY A 150 30.17 -0.39 -0.05
CA GLY A 150 31.02 0.79 -0.18
C GLY A 150 31.19 1.29 -1.62
N ILE A 151 30.21 1.04 -2.50
CA ILE A 151 30.24 1.39 -3.93
C ILE A 151 29.20 2.47 -4.23
N ASP A 152 29.48 3.35 -5.20
CA ASP A 152 28.48 4.31 -5.66
C ASP A 152 27.26 3.61 -6.28
N PRO A 153 26.01 3.99 -5.91
CA PRO A 153 24.80 3.38 -6.43
C PRO A 153 24.67 3.36 -7.95
N ALA A 154 25.20 4.37 -8.67
CA ALA A 154 25.15 4.38 -10.13
C ALA A 154 26.02 3.27 -10.72
N ILE A 155 27.24 3.11 -10.18
CA ILE A 155 28.18 2.07 -10.59
C ILE A 155 27.63 0.69 -10.23
N TRP A 156 27.20 0.50 -8.98
CA TRP A 156 26.61 -0.76 -8.49
C TRP A 156 25.43 -1.20 -9.35
N THR A 157 24.52 -0.27 -9.65
CA THR A 157 23.33 -0.52 -10.47
C THR A 157 23.73 -0.94 -11.88
N ARG A 158 24.64 -0.20 -12.53
CA ARG A 158 25.08 -0.51 -13.90
C ARG A 158 25.78 -1.87 -13.99
N ASP A 159 26.60 -2.22 -13.01
CA ASP A 159 27.27 -3.52 -12.95
C ASP A 159 26.28 -4.67 -12.77
N ASN A 160 25.26 -4.49 -11.91
CA ASN A 160 24.24 -5.50 -11.72
C ASN A 160 23.32 -5.66 -12.93
N ILE A 161 22.96 -4.55 -13.59
CA ILE A 161 22.24 -4.59 -14.88
C ILE A 161 23.01 -5.46 -15.88
N ASN A 162 24.31 -5.24 -16.04
CA ASN A 162 25.13 -6.04 -16.95
C ASN A 162 25.15 -7.53 -16.58
N LYS A 163 25.32 -7.86 -15.29
CA LYS A 163 25.30 -9.25 -14.79
C LYS A 163 23.95 -9.91 -15.04
N MET A 164 22.85 -9.24 -14.68
CA MET A 164 21.50 -9.79 -14.81
C MET A 164 21.11 -9.94 -16.28
N LYS A 165 21.51 -9.02 -17.15
CA LYS A 165 21.32 -9.14 -18.60
C LYS A 165 22.06 -10.34 -19.17
N ALA A 166 23.32 -10.57 -18.75
CA ALA A 166 24.06 -11.76 -19.12
C ALA A 166 23.37 -13.06 -18.62
N GLN A 167 22.77 -13.05 -17.43
CA GLN A 167 21.97 -14.18 -16.93
C GLN A 167 20.69 -14.40 -17.75
N MET A 168 19.98 -13.34 -18.17
CA MET A 168 18.81 -13.45 -19.05
C MET A 168 19.17 -13.96 -20.43
N ASP A 169 20.35 -13.60 -20.95
CA ASP A 169 20.87 -14.15 -22.20
C ASP A 169 21.12 -15.66 -22.11
N LEU A 170 21.54 -16.18 -20.96
CA LEU A 170 21.67 -17.63 -20.73
C LEU A 170 20.31 -18.34 -20.70
N MET A 171 19.25 -17.64 -20.27
CA MET A 171 17.88 -18.16 -20.29
C MET A 171 17.27 -18.19 -21.69
N LEU A 172 17.92 -17.55 -22.67
CA LEU A 172 17.37 -17.31 -24.01
C LEU A 172 16.00 -16.63 -23.97
N ALA A 173 15.79 -15.76 -22.97
CA ALA A 173 14.55 -15.02 -22.82
C ALA A 173 14.36 -14.04 -23.99
N ASP A 174 13.17 -14.04 -24.57
CA ASP A 174 12.82 -13.28 -25.77
C ASP A 174 12.32 -11.87 -25.42
N PHE A 175 13.21 -11.05 -24.85
CA PHE A 175 12.89 -9.67 -24.47
C PHE A 175 13.24 -8.65 -25.55
N ASP A 176 12.37 -7.66 -25.73
CA ASP A 176 12.55 -6.47 -26.58
C ASP A 176 13.56 -5.48 -25.99
N TRP A 177 14.85 -5.82 -26.14
CA TRP A 177 15.97 -5.00 -25.69
C TRP A 177 16.08 -3.65 -26.43
N ASP A 178 15.43 -3.50 -27.58
CA ASP A 178 15.29 -2.19 -28.22
C ASP A 178 14.40 -1.24 -27.39
N ARG A 179 13.57 -1.80 -26.50
CA ARG A 179 12.71 -1.06 -25.55
C ARG A 179 13.25 -1.06 -24.13
N GLU A 180 14.52 -1.40 -23.94
CA GLU A 180 15.17 -1.36 -22.63
C GLU A 180 15.09 0.04 -22.00
N VAL A 181 14.73 0.06 -20.72
CA VAL A 181 14.70 1.27 -19.90
C VAL A 181 15.39 1.00 -18.56
N SER A 182 16.11 1.98 -18.05
CA SER A 182 16.57 2.01 -16.67
C SER A 182 15.95 3.23 -15.99
N THR A 183 15.28 3.03 -14.85
CA THR A 183 14.55 4.12 -14.20
C THR A 183 15.44 5.20 -13.60
N CYS A 184 16.74 4.90 -13.42
CA CYS A 184 17.74 5.87 -12.95
C CYS A 184 18.32 6.76 -14.06
N ASP A 185 18.00 6.50 -15.33
CA ASP A 185 18.55 7.28 -16.44
C ASP A 185 17.85 8.65 -16.57
N PRO A 186 18.59 9.76 -16.80
CA PRO A 186 17.99 11.09 -17.00
C PRO A 186 16.93 11.14 -18.10
N GLU A 187 17.13 10.39 -19.19
CA GLU A 187 16.17 10.28 -20.29
C GLU A 187 14.85 9.61 -19.88
N PHE A 188 14.84 8.84 -18.79
CA PHE A 188 13.64 8.27 -18.20
C PHE A 188 13.03 9.24 -17.17
N TYR A 189 13.78 9.60 -16.11
CA TYR A 189 13.21 10.32 -14.97
C TYR A 189 12.85 11.78 -15.27
N ARG A 190 13.30 12.36 -16.39
CA ARG A 190 12.78 13.64 -16.89
C ARG A 190 11.25 13.62 -17.06
N TRP A 191 10.69 12.48 -17.47
CA TRP A 191 9.25 12.32 -17.65
C TRP A 191 8.53 12.15 -16.32
N THR A 192 9.17 11.48 -15.38
CA THR A 192 8.72 11.37 -14.00
C THR A 192 8.63 12.77 -13.34
N GLN A 193 9.63 13.62 -13.55
CA GLN A 193 9.63 15.03 -13.13
C GLN A 193 8.52 15.84 -13.82
N LYS A 194 8.35 15.68 -15.14
CA LYS A 194 7.28 16.37 -15.89
C LYS A 194 5.88 15.97 -15.42
N ILE A 195 5.62 14.69 -15.18
CA ILE A 195 4.33 14.24 -14.63
C ILE A 195 4.11 14.87 -13.26
N PHE A 196 5.13 14.90 -12.39
CA PHE A 196 5.02 15.54 -11.09
C PHE A 196 4.63 17.02 -11.22
N LEU A 197 5.26 17.78 -12.13
CA LEU A 197 4.88 19.18 -12.37
C LEU A 197 3.44 19.34 -12.84
N LEU A 198 2.94 18.44 -13.69
CA LEU A 198 1.54 18.43 -14.11
C LEU A 198 0.61 18.13 -12.93
N LEU A 199 0.96 17.17 -12.07
CA LEU A 199 0.21 16.91 -10.85
C LEU A 199 0.18 18.14 -9.93
N VAL A 200 1.28 18.88 -9.78
CA VAL A 200 1.31 20.14 -9.02
C VAL A 200 0.38 21.17 -9.65
N LYS A 201 0.47 21.38 -10.98
CA LYS A 201 -0.37 22.31 -11.74
C LYS A 201 -1.87 22.04 -11.55
N HIS A 202 -2.26 20.76 -11.44
CA HIS A 202 -3.65 20.34 -11.24
C HIS A 202 -4.03 20.15 -9.75
N GLY A 203 -3.18 20.56 -8.80
CA GLY A 203 -3.45 20.43 -7.37
C GLY A 203 -3.54 18.98 -6.88
N LEU A 204 -2.94 18.04 -7.63
CA LEU A 204 -2.85 16.61 -7.30
C LEU A 204 -1.53 16.26 -6.61
N ALA A 205 -0.50 17.09 -6.71
CA ALA A 205 0.70 17.00 -5.89
C ALA A 205 0.84 18.27 -5.03
N TYR A 206 1.03 18.11 -3.72
CA TYR A 206 1.07 19.22 -2.77
C TYR A 206 1.92 18.89 -1.54
N ARG A 207 2.31 19.91 -0.77
CA ARG A 207 3.01 19.73 0.51
C ARG A 207 2.05 19.85 1.69
N LYS A 208 2.22 18.98 2.68
CA LYS A 208 1.56 19.10 3.99
C LYS A 208 2.52 18.67 5.09
N LYS A 209 2.39 19.27 6.27
CA LYS A 209 2.95 18.72 7.51
C LYS A 209 2.20 17.44 7.82
N ALA A 210 2.93 16.37 8.08
CA ALA A 210 2.36 15.11 8.50
C ALA A 210 3.31 14.44 9.50
N GLN A 211 2.72 13.71 10.44
CA GLN A 211 3.44 12.73 11.21
C GLN A 211 3.73 11.54 10.29
N ILE A 212 5.01 11.27 10.06
CA ILE A 212 5.47 10.27 9.09
C ILE A 212 6.12 9.08 9.80
N ASN A 213 6.12 7.95 9.10
CA ASN A 213 6.82 6.76 9.50
C ASN A 213 8.30 6.93 9.16
N TRP A 214 9.19 6.90 10.16
CA TRP A 214 10.63 7.03 10.01
C TRP A 214 11.33 5.72 10.35
N ASP A 215 12.15 5.22 9.43
CA ASP A 215 13.04 4.09 9.69
C ASP A 215 14.37 4.61 10.26
N PRO A 216 14.73 4.30 11.52
CA PRO A 216 15.98 4.78 12.12
C PRO A 216 17.23 4.12 11.55
N VAL A 217 17.12 2.93 10.96
CA VAL A 217 18.24 2.17 10.37
C VAL A 217 18.52 2.63 8.95
N ASP A 218 17.47 2.75 8.14
CA ASP A 218 17.57 3.25 6.76
C ASP A 218 17.61 4.79 6.69
N GLN A 219 17.34 5.48 7.81
CA GLN A 219 17.30 6.94 7.92
C GLN A 219 16.44 7.60 6.82
N THR A 220 15.22 7.10 6.66
CA THR A 220 14.28 7.57 5.63
C THR A 220 12.85 7.54 6.13
N VAL A 221 12.02 8.37 5.50
CA VAL A 221 10.58 8.22 5.59
C VAL A 221 10.09 7.00 4.80
N LEU A 222 9.09 6.34 5.35
CA LEU A 222 8.36 5.22 4.77
C LEU A 222 6.91 5.62 4.50
N ALA A 223 6.35 5.16 3.39
CA ALA A 223 4.89 5.23 3.20
C ALA A 223 4.19 4.21 4.11
N ASN A 224 2.88 4.34 4.31
CA ASN A 224 2.13 3.39 5.17
C ASN A 224 2.21 1.96 4.63
N GLU A 225 2.26 1.81 3.31
CA GLU A 225 2.39 0.54 2.58
C GLU A 225 3.76 -0.14 2.80
N GLN A 226 4.74 0.61 3.32
CA GLN A 226 6.10 0.12 3.58
C GLN A 226 6.33 -0.23 5.05
N VAL A 227 5.28 -0.14 5.88
CA VAL A 227 5.26 -0.54 7.27
C VAL A 227 4.37 -1.76 7.40
N ASP A 228 4.87 -2.82 8.00
CA ASP A 228 4.09 -4.03 8.23
C ASP A 228 3.10 -3.87 9.38
N SER A 229 2.31 -4.91 9.65
CA SER A 229 1.31 -4.92 10.71
C SER A 229 1.88 -4.82 12.12
N GLU A 230 3.17 -5.08 12.32
CA GLU A 230 3.85 -4.93 13.61
C GLU A 230 4.47 -3.54 13.79
N GLY A 231 4.23 -2.62 12.85
CA GLY A 231 4.82 -1.28 12.87
C GLY A 231 6.31 -1.29 12.53
N ARG A 232 6.79 -2.30 11.80
CA ARG A 232 8.19 -2.41 11.39
C ARG A 232 8.38 -2.09 9.92
N SER A 233 9.57 -1.61 9.59
CA SER A 233 9.99 -1.43 8.20
C SER A 233 10.00 -2.78 7.48
N TRP A 234 9.34 -2.84 6.32
CA TRP A 234 9.27 -4.05 5.46
C TRP A 234 10.66 -4.63 5.08
N ARG A 235 11.71 -3.82 5.25
CA ARG A 235 13.07 -4.16 4.86
C ARG A 235 14.01 -4.28 6.04
N SER A 236 14.18 -3.20 6.81
CA SER A 236 15.18 -3.20 7.89
C SER A 236 14.72 -4.02 9.10
N GLY A 237 13.41 -4.28 9.22
CA GLY A 237 12.79 -4.90 10.39
C GLY A 237 12.79 -4.00 11.64
N ALA A 238 13.31 -2.77 11.53
CA ALA A 238 13.36 -1.81 12.62
C ALA A 238 11.95 -1.32 12.96
N LYS A 239 11.70 -1.09 14.25
CA LYS A 239 10.45 -0.45 14.71
C LYS A 239 10.45 0.99 14.22
N VAL A 240 9.37 1.37 13.55
CA VAL A 240 9.22 2.68 12.94
C VAL A 240 8.99 3.74 14.01
N GLU A 241 9.70 4.86 13.90
CA GLU A 241 9.49 6.07 14.71
C GLU A 241 8.50 7.02 14.03
N LYS A 242 7.80 7.84 14.81
CA LYS A 242 6.96 8.92 14.29
C LYS A 242 7.73 10.24 14.32
N ARG A 243 7.74 10.98 13.20
CA ARG A 243 8.34 12.34 13.14
C ARG A 243 7.45 13.29 12.37
N ASP A 244 7.38 14.54 12.80
CA ASP A 244 6.66 15.58 12.06
C ASP A 244 7.57 16.20 11.01
N LEU A 245 7.22 15.98 9.74
CA LEU A 245 7.93 16.55 8.61
C LEU A 245 6.95 17.10 7.57
N GLU A 246 7.36 18.17 6.90
CA GLU A 246 6.63 18.70 5.75
C GLU A 246 7.10 18.01 4.46
N GLN A 247 6.25 17.16 3.89
CA GLN A 247 6.58 16.27 2.76
C GLN A 247 5.65 16.50 1.56
N TRP A 248 6.03 16.00 0.39
CA TRP A 248 5.16 15.95 -0.77
C TRP A 248 4.26 14.72 -0.79
N PHE A 249 3.00 14.97 -1.13
CA PHE A 249 1.96 13.95 -1.27
C PHE A 249 1.33 14.01 -2.66
N ILE A 250 0.96 12.85 -3.19
CA ILE A 250 0.03 12.73 -4.32
C ILE A 250 -1.36 12.46 -3.75
N GLY A 251 -2.33 13.27 -4.16
CA GLY A 251 -3.73 13.22 -3.77
C GLY A 251 -4.50 12.03 -4.36
N ILE A 252 -3.99 10.80 -4.19
CA ILE A 252 -4.61 9.56 -4.69
C ILE A 252 -6.01 9.34 -4.11
N THR A 253 -6.29 9.88 -2.92
CA THR A 253 -7.61 9.82 -2.29
C THR A 253 -8.70 10.48 -3.12
N LYS A 254 -8.36 11.46 -3.97
CA LYS A 254 -9.29 12.08 -4.94
C LYS A 254 -9.83 11.08 -5.96
N TYR A 255 -9.11 9.98 -6.19
CA TYR A 255 -9.48 8.88 -7.08
C TYR A 255 -9.95 7.64 -6.32
N ALA A 256 -10.13 7.68 -5.00
CA ALA A 256 -10.48 6.49 -4.21
C ALA A 256 -11.80 5.84 -4.68
N LYS A 257 -12.81 6.65 -4.99
CA LYS A 257 -14.09 6.19 -5.54
C LYS A 257 -13.92 5.47 -6.89
N ASP A 258 -13.17 6.08 -7.80
CA ASP A 258 -12.96 5.53 -9.14
C ASP A 258 -12.11 4.26 -9.07
N LEU A 259 -11.05 4.24 -8.25
CA LEU A 259 -10.24 3.04 -7.99
C LEU A 259 -11.07 1.89 -7.40
N ALA A 260 -12.00 2.17 -6.48
CA ALA A 260 -12.88 1.17 -5.89
C ALA A 260 -13.84 0.58 -6.93
N LYS A 261 -14.43 1.45 -7.76
CA LYS A 261 -15.35 1.07 -8.83
C LYS A 261 -14.65 0.30 -9.93
N ASP A 262 -13.47 0.74 -10.36
CA ASP A 262 -12.74 0.12 -11.47
C ASP A 262 -12.21 -1.28 -11.12
N CYS A 263 -12.13 -1.63 -9.83
CA CYS A 263 -11.90 -3.02 -9.44
C CYS A 263 -13.01 -3.99 -9.94
N GLU A 264 -14.20 -3.50 -10.26
CA GLU A 264 -15.32 -4.30 -10.76
C GLU A 264 -15.21 -4.63 -12.24
N VAL A 265 -14.54 -3.79 -13.04
CA VAL A 265 -14.36 -4.02 -14.48
C VAL A 265 -13.17 -4.93 -14.80
N LEU A 266 -12.34 -5.24 -13.80
CA LEU A 266 -11.18 -6.13 -13.93
C LEU A 266 -11.60 -7.61 -13.81
N GLU A 267 -12.37 -8.09 -14.78
CA GLU A 267 -12.93 -9.45 -14.80
C GLU A 267 -11.84 -10.55 -14.79
N ASP A 268 -10.74 -10.32 -15.50
CA ASP A 268 -9.62 -11.26 -15.63
C ASP A 268 -8.62 -11.22 -14.45
N TRP A 269 -8.84 -10.35 -13.45
CA TRP A 269 -7.96 -10.25 -12.30
C TRP A 269 -8.29 -11.28 -11.21
N PRO A 270 -7.29 -11.86 -10.53
CA PRO A 270 -7.53 -12.76 -9.41
C PRO A 270 -8.36 -12.09 -8.31
N GLU A 271 -9.44 -12.76 -7.86
CA GLU A 271 -10.36 -12.21 -6.86
C GLU A 271 -9.65 -11.78 -5.57
N LYS A 272 -8.64 -12.55 -5.14
CA LYS A 272 -7.81 -12.21 -3.98
C LYS A 272 -7.18 -10.82 -4.09
N VAL A 273 -6.69 -10.45 -5.28
CA VAL A 273 -6.06 -9.13 -5.50
C VAL A 273 -7.10 -8.02 -5.45
N LYS A 274 -8.28 -8.22 -6.06
CA LYS A 274 -9.39 -7.26 -6.01
C LYS A 274 -9.86 -7.04 -4.58
N VAL A 275 -10.04 -8.11 -3.80
CA VAL A 275 -10.42 -8.02 -2.37
C VAL A 275 -9.37 -7.27 -1.56
N MET A 276 -8.07 -7.53 -1.78
CA MET A 276 -6.99 -6.79 -1.11
C MET A 276 -7.05 -5.29 -1.44
N GLN A 277 -7.27 -4.92 -2.71
CA GLN A 277 -7.40 -3.53 -3.14
C GLN A 277 -8.64 -2.86 -2.55
N LYS A 278 -9.82 -3.51 -2.61
CA LYS A 278 -11.06 -2.98 -2.02
C LYS A 278 -10.92 -2.76 -0.52
N ASN A 279 -10.31 -3.70 0.19
CA ASN A 279 -10.03 -3.54 1.62
C ASN A 279 -9.03 -2.40 1.86
N TRP A 280 -7.96 -2.30 1.06
CA TRP A 280 -6.98 -1.21 1.14
C TRP A 280 -7.61 0.17 0.95
N ILE A 281 -8.38 0.33 -0.11
CA ILE A 281 -9.14 1.56 -0.43
C ILE A 281 -10.13 1.86 0.71
N GLY A 282 -10.83 0.82 1.19
CA GLY A 282 -11.64 0.85 2.39
C GLY A 282 -12.76 1.88 2.33
N GLU A 283 -13.62 1.79 1.32
CA GLU A 283 -14.83 2.61 1.21
C GLU A 283 -15.80 2.26 2.36
N SER A 284 -16.25 3.30 3.06
CA SER A 284 -17.14 3.21 4.20
C SER A 284 -18.21 4.27 4.07
N SER A 285 -19.46 3.85 3.84
CA SER A 285 -20.62 4.73 3.88
C SER A 285 -21.14 4.87 5.30
N GLY A 286 -21.45 6.09 5.71
CA GLY A 286 -21.87 6.39 7.06
C GLY A 286 -22.43 7.80 7.19
N ALA A 287 -22.32 8.36 8.38
CA ALA A 287 -22.71 9.73 8.67
C ALA A 287 -21.61 10.47 9.42
N THR A 288 -21.46 11.76 9.14
CA THR A 288 -20.80 12.69 10.05
C THR A 288 -21.86 13.25 11.01
N ILE A 289 -21.59 13.14 12.31
CA ILE A 289 -22.47 13.57 13.40
C ILE A 289 -21.71 14.63 14.22
N ARG A 290 -22.36 15.76 14.50
CA ARG A 290 -21.81 16.88 15.28
C ARG A 290 -22.38 16.84 16.70
N PHE A 291 -21.51 16.66 17.68
CA PHE A 291 -21.83 16.66 19.09
C PHE A 291 -21.47 18.02 19.69
N ALA A 292 -22.45 18.72 20.25
CA ALA A 292 -22.21 19.96 20.98
C ALA A 292 -21.53 19.67 22.32
N THR A 293 -20.56 20.50 22.68
CA THR A 293 -19.86 20.44 23.97
C THR A 293 -20.45 21.46 24.95
N ASN A 294 -20.21 21.26 26.25
CA ASN A 294 -20.55 22.24 27.28
C ASN A 294 -19.67 23.51 27.25
N THR A 295 -18.80 23.65 26.26
CA THR A 295 -17.89 24.80 26.06
C THR A 295 -18.19 25.58 24.77
N ASP A 296 -19.37 25.38 24.18
CA ASP A 296 -19.81 25.97 22.90
C ASP A 296 -18.96 25.58 21.68
N GLU A 297 -18.09 24.58 21.83
CA GLU A 297 -17.36 23.94 20.73
C GLU A 297 -18.14 22.73 20.19
N GLU A 298 -17.83 22.29 18.98
CA GLU A 298 -18.44 21.09 18.39
C GLU A 298 -17.38 20.02 18.08
N ILE A 299 -17.71 18.77 18.38
CA ILE A 299 -16.92 17.60 18.02
C ILE A 299 -17.63 16.89 16.88
N SER A 300 -17.01 16.86 15.71
CA SER A 300 -17.49 16.06 14.58
C SER A 300 -16.99 14.62 14.72
N VAL A 301 -17.84 13.63 14.48
CA VAL A 301 -17.52 12.20 14.47
C VAL A 301 -18.00 11.59 13.17
N PHE A 302 -17.23 10.69 12.57
CA PHE A 302 -17.71 9.83 11.50
C PHE A 302 -18.02 8.43 12.04
N THR A 303 -19.19 7.89 11.66
CA THR A 303 -19.58 6.52 12.01
C THR A 303 -20.20 5.81 10.81
N THR A 304 -19.89 4.52 10.66
CA THR A 304 -20.59 3.60 9.73
C THR A 304 -21.84 2.98 10.35
N ARG A 305 -22.10 3.30 11.62
CA ARG A 305 -23.23 2.80 12.41
C ARG A 305 -24.08 3.95 12.99
N PRO A 306 -24.73 4.79 12.17
CA PRO A 306 -25.64 5.82 12.71
C PRO A 306 -26.82 5.22 13.50
N ASP A 307 -27.18 3.96 13.21
CA ASP A 307 -28.16 3.15 13.95
C ASP A 307 -27.88 3.05 15.45
N THR A 308 -26.62 3.16 15.88
CA THR A 308 -26.23 3.02 17.29
C THR A 308 -26.16 4.36 18.03
N LEU A 309 -26.60 5.48 17.45
CA LEU A 309 -26.48 6.82 18.03
C LEU A 309 -27.03 6.91 19.46
N PHE A 310 -28.17 6.28 19.73
CA PHE A 310 -28.84 6.33 21.04
C PHE A 310 -28.22 5.37 22.09
N SER A 311 -27.15 4.65 21.73
CA SER A 311 -26.34 3.84 22.64
C SER A 311 -24.99 4.47 23.01
N VAL A 312 -24.71 5.68 22.53
CA VAL A 312 -23.44 6.36 22.80
C VAL A 312 -23.29 6.61 24.30
N GLN A 313 -22.18 6.14 24.87
CA GLN A 313 -21.84 6.31 26.29
C GLN A 313 -20.60 7.16 26.53
N PHE A 314 -19.79 7.40 25.49
CA PHE A 314 -18.66 8.34 25.55
C PHE A 314 -18.30 8.84 24.15
N LEU A 315 -17.52 9.93 24.07
CA LEU A 315 -16.70 10.21 22.90
C LEU A 315 -15.22 9.97 23.23
N ALA A 316 -14.47 9.45 22.26
CA ALA A 316 -13.03 9.32 22.36
C ALA A 316 -12.34 10.17 21.30
N LEU A 317 -11.37 10.97 21.74
CA LEU A 317 -10.57 11.88 20.94
C LEU A 317 -9.13 11.37 20.86
N SER A 318 -8.50 11.57 19.71
CA SER A 318 -7.06 11.36 19.55
C SER A 318 -6.27 12.26 20.49
N LEU A 319 -5.07 11.81 20.90
CA LEU A 319 -4.22 12.58 21.80
C LEU A 319 -3.80 13.93 21.21
N GLU A 320 -3.69 14.03 19.88
CA GLU A 320 -3.38 15.28 19.17
C GLU A 320 -4.60 16.16 18.88
N HIS A 321 -5.82 15.75 19.27
CA HIS A 321 -7.02 16.54 19.01
C HIS A 321 -6.92 17.92 19.66
N PRO A 322 -7.31 19.03 18.97
CA PRO A 322 -7.14 20.38 19.51
C PRO A 322 -7.72 20.60 20.91
N LEU A 323 -8.89 20.01 21.19
CA LEU A 323 -9.52 20.06 22.51
C LEU A 323 -8.72 19.30 23.59
N VAL A 324 -8.14 18.15 23.25
CA VAL A 324 -7.28 17.39 24.16
C VAL A 324 -6.02 18.19 24.49
N GLN A 325 -5.41 18.80 23.47
CA GLN A 325 -4.23 19.66 23.62
C GLN A 325 -4.55 20.94 24.43
N ALA A 326 -5.76 21.49 24.30
CA ALA A 326 -6.21 22.63 25.09
C ALA A 326 -6.41 22.26 26.57
N GLU A 327 -6.99 21.09 26.87
CA GLU A 327 -7.15 20.60 28.23
C GLU A 327 -5.80 20.17 28.86
N ALA A 328 -4.87 19.61 28.08
CA ALA A 328 -3.54 19.22 28.55
C ALA A 328 -2.72 20.41 29.09
N LYS A 329 -2.95 21.62 28.58
CA LYS A 329 -2.33 22.85 29.12
C LYS A 329 -2.78 23.17 30.55
N LYS A 330 -3.95 22.67 30.96
CA LYS A 330 -4.57 22.91 32.27
C LYS A 330 -4.37 21.74 33.23
N ASP A 331 -4.23 20.51 32.71
CA ASP A 331 -4.08 19.29 33.49
C ASP A 331 -2.72 18.61 33.27
N LYS A 332 -1.84 18.70 34.29
CA LYS A 332 -0.51 18.09 34.27
C LYS A 332 -0.52 16.56 34.18
N LYS A 333 -1.57 15.90 34.66
CA LYS A 333 -1.69 14.44 34.55
C LYS A 333 -2.03 14.05 33.11
N LEU A 334 -2.89 14.82 32.44
CA LEU A 334 -3.18 14.62 31.02
C LEU A 334 -1.94 14.89 30.14
N GLU A 335 -1.19 15.95 30.43
CA GLU A 335 0.09 16.24 29.74
C GLU A 335 1.06 15.05 29.88
N ALA A 336 1.22 14.51 31.09
CA ALA A 336 2.05 13.34 31.33
C ALA A 336 1.52 12.07 30.64
N PHE A 337 0.20 11.87 30.63
CA PHE A 337 -0.45 10.77 29.93
C PHE A 337 -0.17 10.81 28.42
N ILE A 338 -0.30 11.99 27.79
CA ILE A 338 0.00 12.18 26.37
C ILE A 338 1.48 11.90 26.09
N ALA A 339 2.39 12.38 26.94
CA ALA A 339 3.82 12.14 26.79
C ALA A 339 4.20 10.66 26.95
N GLN A 340 3.55 9.93 27.86
CA GLN A 340 3.78 8.49 28.07
C GLN A 340 3.29 7.64 26.89
N HIS A 341 2.24 8.08 26.21
CA HIS A 341 1.61 7.38 25.08
C HIS A 341 1.93 8.06 23.75
N SER A 342 3.09 8.73 23.65
CA SER A 342 3.56 9.31 22.39
C SER A 342 3.95 8.20 21.40
N GLY A 343 2.98 7.76 20.61
CA GLY A 343 3.13 6.69 19.61
C GLY A 343 1.79 5.99 19.36
N ASP A 344 1.56 5.56 18.12
CA ASP A 344 0.34 4.81 17.78
C ASP A 344 0.38 3.44 18.49
N ASP A 345 -0.47 3.25 19.49
CA ASP A 345 -0.81 1.94 20.05
C ASP A 345 -2.30 1.67 19.81
N SER A 346 -2.60 1.09 18.65
CA SER A 346 -3.98 0.80 18.26
C SER A 346 -4.64 -0.30 19.09
N GLU A 347 -3.86 -1.09 19.82
CA GLU A 347 -4.37 -2.19 20.65
C GLU A 347 -4.65 -1.75 22.08
N SER A 348 -3.92 -0.75 22.60
CA SER A 348 -4.15 -0.14 23.91
C SER A 348 -5.61 0.31 24.07
N LYS A 349 -6.12 0.09 25.28
CA LYS A 349 -7.43 0.56 25.75
C LYS A 349 -7.28 1.69 26.76
N ASP A 350 -6.07 2.23 26.88
CA ASP A 350 -5.80 3.32 27.81
C ASP A 350 -6.50 4.60 27.34
N GLY A 351 -7.01 5.32 28.31
CA GLY A 351 -7.75 6.54 28.10
C GLY A 351 -7.69 7.43 29.33
N TYR A 352 -7.83 8.72 29.08
CA TYR A 352 -7.86 9.75 30.11
C TYR A 352 -9.16 10.52 29.99
N LYS A 353 -9.98 10.51 31.05
CA LYS A 353 -11.26 11.22 31.08
C LYS A 353 -11.02 12.73 31.19
N LEU A 354 -11.63 13.50 30.29
CA LEU A 354 -11.58 14.96 30.30
C LEU A 354 -12.68 15.50 31.22
N GLU A 355 -12.37 15.72 32.51
CA GLU A 355 -13.38 16.05 33.52
C GLU A 355 -14.21 17.31 33.24
N ASN A 356 -13.65 18.28 32.51
CA ASN A 356 -14.32 19.53 32.19
C ASN A 356 -15.08 19.50 30.85
N LEU A 357 -14.98 18.42 30.09
CA LEU A 357 -15.54 18.32 28.75
C LEU A 357 -16.57 17.19 28.68
N LYS A 358 -17.80 17.56 28.37
CA LYS A 358 -18.92 16.66 28.13
C LYS A 358 -19.63 17.06 26.85
N VAL A 359 -20.30 16.10 26.23
CA VAL A 359 -21.09 16.36 25.03
C VAL A 359 -22.54 15.94 25.19
N SER A 360 -23.37 16.44 24.29
CA SER A 360 -24.74 15.97 24.11
C SER A 360 -24.89 15.10 22.88
N ILE A 361 -25.63 13.99 23.00
CA ILE A 361 -26.20 13.31 21.83
C ILE A 361 -27.10 14.33 21.12
N PRO A 362 -26.87 14.65 19.84
CA PRO A 362 -27.40 15.86 19.21
C PRO A 362 -28.91 15.90 18.98
N ILE A 363 -29.57 14.73 18.99
CA ILE A 363 -31.01 14.61 18.84
C ILE A 363 -31.59 13.67 19.90
N ASP A 364 -32.87 13.84 20.21
CA ASP A 364 -33.68 12.85 20.91
C ASP A 364 -34.19 11.76 19.94
N THR A 365 -34.94 10.79 20.47
CA THR A 365 -35.46 9.64 19.71
C THR A 365 -36.61 10.01 18.77
N GLU A 366 -37.13 11.24 18.84
CA GLU A 366 -38.09 11.80 17.88
C GLU A 366 -37.41 12.69 16.83
N GLY A 367 -36.10 12.92 16.95
CA GLY A 367 -35.30 13.71 16.01
C GLY A 367 -35.29 15.21 16.30
N SER A 368 -35.73 15.65 17.47
CA SER A 368 -35.60 17.04 17.90
C SER A 368 -34.21 17.29 18.47
N ALA A 369 -33.68 18.51 18.31
CA ALA A 369 -32.38 18.87 18.86
C ALA A 369 -32.33 18.69 20.39
N ARG A 370 -31.24 18.12 20.88
CA ARG A 370 -31.02 17.81 22.30
C ARG A 370 -29.71 18.47 22.77
N GLU A 371 -29.77 19.14 23.91
CA GLU A 371 -28.62 19.79 24.58
C GLU A 371 -28.55 19.39 26.07
N VAL A 372 -28.31 18.10 26.30
CA VAL A 372 -28.02 17.52 27.62
C VAL A 372 -26.58 17.02 27.62
N TYR A 373 -25.70 17.70 28.35
CA TYR A 373 -24.26 17.40 28.38
C TYR A 373 -23.92 16.26 29.37
N ASP A 374 -24.43 15.07 29.10
CA ASP A 374 -24.34 13.89 29.96
C ASP A 374 -23.34 12.82 29.48
N VAL A 375 -22.79 12.97 28.27
CA VAL A 375 -21.83 12.03 27.70
C VAL A 375 -20.39 12.47 28.01
N PRO A 376 -19.58 11.67 28.73
CA PRO A 376 -18.18 11.99 29.00
C PRO A 376 -17.30 11.94 27.74
N VAL A 377 -16.24 12.73 27.73
CA VAL A 377 -15.21 12.71 26.68
C VAL A 377 -13.90 12.16 27.23
N TYR A 378 -13.23 11.31 26.45
CA TYR A 378 -11.93 10.74 26.76
C TYR A 378 -10.90 11.14 25.71
N ALA A 379 -9.66 11.36 26.14
CA ALA A 379 -8.49 11.26 25.27
C ALA A 379 -8.06 9.78 25.26
N ALA A 380 -8.04 9.12 24.09
CA ALA A 380 -7.80 7.67 23.99
C ALA A 380 -6.69 7.35 22.98
N THR A 381 -5.86 6.37 23.32
CA THR A 381 -4.68 5.96 22.54
C THR A 381 -5.03 5.31 21.20
N TYR A 382 -6.17 4.62 21.13
CA TYR A 382 -6.61 3.91 19.92
C TYR A 382 -7.23 4.81 18.84
N VAL A 383 -7.47 6.09 19.13
CA VAL A 383 -8.09 7.04 18.19
C VAL A 383 -7.00 7.77 17.41
N LEU A 384 -6.97 7.53 16.10
CA LEU A 384 -5.96 8.13 15.21
C LEU A 384 -6.38 9.53 14.76
N SER A 385 -5.55 10.54 15.03
CA SER A 385 -5.75 11.92 14.56
C SER A 385 -5.84 12.06 13.04
N SER A 386 -5.18 11.15 12.31
CA SER A 386 -5.16 11.10 10.85
C SER A 386 -6.38 10.43 10.20
N TYR A 387 -7.31 9.88 10.98
CA TYR A 387 -8.51 9.22 10.48
C TYR A 387 -9.78 10.00 10.86
N GLY A 388 -10.61 10.30 9.87
CA GLY A 388 -11.82 11.12 10.07
C GLY A 388 -11.49 12.50 10.63
N SER A 389 -12.10 12.84 11.76
CA SER A 389 -11.91 14.07 12.52
C SER A 389 -10.98 13.91 13.72
N GLY A 390 -10.34 12.74 13.89
CA GLY A 390 -9.59 12.42 15.10
C GLY A 390 -10.49 12.23 16.33
N ALA A 391 -11.77 11.87 16.10
CA ALA A 391 -12.78 11.63 17.12
C ALA A 391 -13.72 10.48 16.71
N VAL A 392 -14.13 9.66 17.67
CA VAL A 392 -15.10 8.57 17.49
C VAL A 392 -16.14 8.59 18.60
N MET A 393 -17.36 8.11 18.29
CA MET A 393 -18.41 7.89 19.27
C MET A 393 -18.31 6.47 19.78
N GLY A 394 -18.29 6.32 21.11
CA GLY A 394 -18.17 5.05 21.78
C GLY A 394 -19.53 4.43 22.05
N CYS A 395 -19.79 3.27 21.46
CA CYS A 395 -21.04 2.52 21.62
C CYS A 395 -20.76 1.13 22.22
N PRO A 396 -20.51 1.02 23.55
CA PRO A 396 -20.12 -0.23 24.20
C PRO A 396 -21.07 -1.41 23.98
N GLY A 397 -22.36 -1.15 23.71
CA GLY A 397 -23.31 -2.23 23.41
C GLY A 397 -23.13 -2.86 22.03
N HIS A 398 -22.38 -2.23 21.12
CA HIS A 398 -22.37 -2.57 19.69
C HIS A 398 -20.99 -2.57 19.01
N ASP A 399 -19.92 -2.36 19.78
CA ASP A 399 -18.54 -2.41 19.28
C ASP A 399 -17.63 -3.07 20.34
N THR A 400 -16.84 -4.06 19.94
CA THR A 400 -15.95 -4.82 20.83
C THR A 400 -14.89 -3.94 21.49
N ARG A 401 -14.29 -3.02 20.74
CA ARG A 401 -13.22 -2.16 21.26
C ARG A 401 -13.80 -1.14 22.24
N ASP A 402 -14.97 -0.58 21.93
CA ASP A 402 -15.65 0.35 22.83
C ASP A 402 -16.14 -0.37 24.09
N PHE A 403 -16.59 -1.62 23.98
CA PHE A 403 -16.97 -2.45 25.13
C PHE A 403 -15.79 -2.68 26.07
N GLU A 404 -14.64 -3.12 25.55
CA GLU A 404 -13.42 -3.33 26.34
C GLU A 404 -12.92 -2.04 27.00
N PHE A 405 -12.91 -0.93 26.25
CA PHE A 405 -12.56 0.38 26.78
C PHE A 405 -13.52 0.79 27.90
N TRP A 406 -14.82 0.63 27.69
CA TRP A 406 -15.83 1.00 28.68
C TRP A 406 -15.76 0.16 29.94
N GLN A 407 -15.51 -1.15 29.83
CA GLN A 407 -15.29 -2.02 30.99
C GLN A 407 -14.06 -1.62 31.80
N LEU A 408 -12.98 -1.20 31.14
CA LEU A 408 -11.76 -0.77 31.80
C LEU A 408 -11.97 0.53 32.60
N HIS A 409 -12.64 1.52 32.00
CA HIS A 409 -12.78 2.86 32.57
C HIS A 409 -14.05 3.05 33.42
N ASN A 410 -15.08 2.22 33.20
CA ASN A 410 -16.38 2.30 33.86
C ASN A 410 -16.94 0.88 34.20
N PRO A 411 -16.20 0.04 34.95
CA PRO A 411 -16.54 -1.38 35.17
C PRO A 411 -17.91 -1.62 35.82
N ASN A 412 -18.45 -0.62 36.52
CA ASN A 412 -19.73 -0.70 37.23
C ASN A 412 -20.91 -0.15 36.42
N ILE A 413 -20.69 0.34 35.20
CA ILE A 413 -21.75 0.90 34.35
C ILE A 413 -21.97 -0.04 33.16
N PRO A 414 -23.14 -0.70 33.05
CA PRO A 414 -23.39 -1.64 31.98
C PRO A 414 -23.43 -0.95 30.60
N PRO A 415 -23.06 -1.67 29.54
CA PRO A 415 -23.27 -1.21 28.16
C PRO A 415 -24.74 -0.95 27.84
N VAL A 416 -25.01 0.14 27.15
CA VAL A 416 -26.33 0.44 26.59
C VAL A 416 -26.49 -0.31 25.27
N LEU A 417 -27.49 -1.19 25.19
CA LEU A 417 -27.91 -1.80 23.94
C LEU A 417 -29.11 -1.06 23.35
N THR A 418 -29.13 -0.90 22.03
CA THR A 418 -30.24 -0.34 21.24
C THR A 418 -30.58 -1.18 20.02
N ILE A 419 -29.83 -2.26 19.79
CA ILE A 419 -29.98 -3.17 18.64
C ILE A 419 -29.91 -4.60 19.15
N GLY A 420 -30.82 -5.43 18.65
CA GLY A 420 -30.83 -6.87 18.91
C GLY A 420 -31.07 -7.69 17.62
N PRO A 421 -31.10 -9.03 17.74
CA PRO A 421 -31.40 -9.91 16.62
C PRO A 421 -32.76 -9.59 15.98
N GLU A 422 -32.90 -9.92 14.70
CA GLU A 422 -34.15 -9.66 13.94
C GLU A 422 -35.34 -10.45 14.51
N ASP A 423 -35.07 -11.66 15.00
CA ASP A 423 -36.04 -12.52 15.67
C ASP A 423 -36.04 -12.23 17.18
N ALA A 424 -37.13 -11.62 17.64
CA ALA A 424 -37.36 -11.33 19.05
C ALA A 424 -37.34 -12.64 19.86
N GLY A 425 -36.31 -12.83 20.70
CA GLY A 425 -36.13 -14.01 21.54
C GLY A 425 -34.93 -14.89 21.18
N SER A 426 -34.20 -14.60 20.11
CA SER A 426 -32.90 -15.26 19.89
C SER A 426 -31.90 -14.87 20.96
N GLU A 427 -31.07 -15.84 21.38
CA GLU A 427 -29.91 -15.56 22.23
C GLU A 427 -28.92 -14.66 21.50
N TYR A 428 -28.27 -13.77 22.25
CA TYR A 428 -27.26 -12.87 21.71
C TYR A 428 -26.17 -12.60 22.74
N GLU A 429 -24.99 -12.24 22.24
CA GLU A 429 -23.84 -11.84 23.05
C GLU A 429 -23.78 -10.32 23.18
N ILE A 430 -23.20 -9.85 24.29
CA ILE A 430 -22.88 -8.43 24.51
C ILE A 430 -21.35 -8.31 24.44
N PRO A 431 -20.79 -7.45 23.57
CA PRO A 431 -21.49 -6.49 22.71
C PRO A 431 -22.16 -7.15 21.48
N TYR A 432 -23.31 -6.61 21.08
CA TYR A 432 -24.01 -7.01 19.85
C TYR A 432 -23.38 -6.32 18.63
N VAL A 433 -22.37 -6.97 18.06
CA VAL A 433 -21.55 -6.41 16.97
C VAL A 433 -22.11 -6.63 15.56
N ALA A 434 -23.17 -7.42 15.43
CA ALA A 434 -23.78 -7.69 14.13
C ALA A 434 -24.32 -6.38 13.50
N LYS A 435 -24.19 -6.30 12.17
CA LYS A 435 -24.72 -5.18 11.38
C LYS A 435 -26.17 -5.39 10.93
N SER A 436 -26.63 -6.64 10.96
CA SER A 436 -28.04 -7.03 10.85
C SER A 436 -28.69 -6.97 12.22
N GLY A 437 -29.99 -6.75 12.28
CA GLY A 437 -30.73 -6.61 13.53
C GLY A 437 -31.79 -5.51 13.47
N ARG A 438 -32.53 -5.37 14.56
CA ARG A 438 -33.57 -4.35 14.74
C ARG A 438 -33.27 -3.46 15.92
N LEU A 439 -33.70 -2.21 15.83
CA LEU A 439 -33.67 -1.31 16.97
C LEU A 439 -34.67 -1.77 18.03
N CYS A 440 -34.19 -1.92 19.25
CA CYS A 440 -34.93 -2.44 20.39
C CYS A 440 -34.80 -1.48 21.57
N ASP A 441 -35.92 -1.15 22.20
CA ASP A 441 -35.94 -0.42 23.46
C ASP A 441 -36.08 -1.37 24.67
N SER A 442 -36.25 -0.80 25.85
CA SER A 442 -36.32 -1.51 27.13
C SER A 442 -37.48 -2.52 27.25
N THR A 443 -38.43 -2.52 26.30
CA THR A 443 -39.50 -3.52 26.23
C THR A 443 -39.02 -4.86 25.69
N LEU A 444 -37.95 -4.87 24.88
CA LEU A 444 -37.41 -6.06 24.21
C LEU A 444 -36.03 -6.46 24.73
N ILE A 445 -35.27 -5.50 25.25
CA ILE A 445 -33.95 -5.73 25.86
C ILE A 445 -33.95 -5.13 27.28
N PRO A 446 -33.29 -5.73 28.28
CA PRO A 446 -33.33 -5.22 29.65
C PRO A 446 -32.89 -3.75 29.78
N GLY A 447 -33.81 -2.89 30.23
CA GLY A 447 -33.55 -1.71 31.07
C GLY A 447 -32.72 -0.53 30.54
N ASN A 448 -32.23 -0.56 29.31
CA ASN A 448 -31.18 0.38 28.87
C ASN A 448 -31.68 1.66 28.19
N VAL A 449 -32.74 1.60 27.37
CA VAL A 449 -33.32 2.78 26.70
C VAL A 449 -34.84 2.71 26.78
N LYS A 450 -35.49 3.71 27.40
CA LYS A 450 -36.93 3.65 27.69
C LYS A 450 -37.82 3.62 26.44
N SER A 451 -37.44 4.34 25.39
CA SER A 451 -38.16 4.40 24.12
C SER A 451 -37.19 4.83 23.02
N LEU A 452 -37.28 4.19 21.86
CA LEU A 452 -36.57 4.60 20.64
C LEU A 452 -37.50 5.35 19.66
N GLY A 453 -38.68 5.76 20.12
CA GLY A 453 -39.58 6.62 19.36
C GLY A 453 -39.86 6.08 17.96
N SER A 454 -39.76 6.96 16.97
CA SER A 454 -40.06 6.61 15.59
C SER A 454 -39.04 5.67 14.92
N VAL A 455 -37.89 5.37 15.54
CA VAL A 455 -36.90 4.42 15.00
C VAL A 455 -36.99 3.02 15.63
N ASN A 456 -37.84 2.84 16.65
CA ASN A 456 -38.04 1.55 17.31
C ASN A 456 -38.53 0.48 16.31
N GLY A 457 -37.99 -0.73 16.41
CA GLY A 457 -38.36 -1.88 15.58
C GLY A 457 -37.85 -1.85 14.13
N LEU A 458 -37.28 -0.75 13.65
CA LEU A 458 -36.70 -0.66 12.31
C LEU A 458 -35.48 -1.57 12.17
N ILE A 459 -35.24 -2.07 10.96
CA ILE A 459 -34.01 -2.79 10.64
C ILE A 459 -32.84 -1.78 10.71
N ALA A 460 -31.67 -2.20 11.21
CA ALA A 460 -30.50 -1.35 11.43
C ALA A 460 -30.12 -0.49 10.21
N SER A 461 -30.25 -1.01 8.99
CA SER A 461 -29.96 -0.27 7.75
C SER A 461 -31.00 0.83 7.45
N GLU A 462 -32.26 0.61 7.79
CA GLU A 462 -33.35 1.58 7.66
C GLU A 462 -33.26 2.66 8.75
N ALA A 463 -32.98 2.23 9.99
CA ALA A 463 -32.73 3.12 11.11
C ALA A 463 -31.54 4.04 10.86
N SER A 464 -30.44 3.51 10.30
CA SER A 464 -29.27 4.32 9.92
C SER A 464 -29.64 5.46 8.97
N LYS A 465 -30.47 5.18 7.95
CA LYS A 465 -30.95 6.21 7.00
C LYS A 465 -31.83 7.23 7.73
N LYS A 466 -32.81 6.77 8.50
CA LYS A 466 -33.77 7.63 9.19
C LYS A 466 -33.11 8.55 10.24
N ILE A 467 -32.18 8.02 11.04
CA ILE A 467 -31.40 8.81 12.00
C ILE A 467 -30.54 9.84 11.30
N THR A 468 -29.90 9.47 10.18
CA THR A 468 -29.10 10.41 9.40
C THR A 468 -29.96 11.54 8.80
N GLU A 469 -31.18 11.24 8.34
CA GLU A 469 -32.15 12.24 7.89
C GLU A 469 -32.59 13.17 9.03
N MET A 470 -32.87 12.63 10.22
CA MET A 470 -33.20 13.42 11.41
C MET A 470 -32.08 14.40 11.76
N LEU A 471 -30.84 13.89 11.83
CA LEU A 471 -29.65 14.71 12.07
C LEU A 471 -29.47 15.80 11.01
N SER A 472 -29.73 15.48 9.74
CA SER A 472 -29.62 16.44 8.64
C SER A 472 -30.64 17.57 8.76
N LYS A 473 -31.89 17.27 9.15
CA LYS A 473 -32.97 18.26 9.33
C LYS A 473 -32.65 19.32 10.38
N VAL A 474 -31.97 18.93 11.45
CA VAL A 474 -31.56 19.85 12.53
C VAL A 474 -30.15 20.42 12.33
N GLY A 475 -29.50 20.13 11.19
CA GLY A 475 -28.15 20.60 10.92
C GLY A 475 -27.07 20.02 11.85
N LYS A 476 -27.29 18.84 12.43
CA LYS A 476 -26.34 18.15 13.33
C LYS A 476 -25.71 16.90 12.73
N GLY A 477 -25.97 16.59 11.46
CA GLY A 477 -25.23 15.56 10.75
C GLY A 477 -25.54 15.52 9.26
N GLU A 478 -24.81 14.69 8.53
CA GLU A 478 -24.97 14.47 7.09
C GLU A 478 -24.46 13.08 6.69
N SER A 479 -25.03 12.50 5.63
CA SER A 479 -24.49 11.30 5.00
C SER A 479 -23.12 11.59 4.40
N LYS A 480 -22.14 10.71 4.67
CA LYS A 480 -20.78 10.86 4.17
C LYS A 480 -20.19 9.51 3.79
N VAL A 481 -19.41 9.49 2.71
CA VAL A 481 -18.54 8.36 2.37
C VAL A 481 -17.13 8.72 2.78
N GLN A 482 -16.48 7.85 3.55
CA GLN A 482 -15.07 7.93 3.87
C GLN A 482 -14.30 6.78 3.23
N TYR A 483 -13.01 7.03 2.98
CA TYR A 483 -12.10 6.02 2.46
C TYR A 483 -10.94 5.85 3.44
N ARG A 484 -10.49 4.60 3.62
CA ARG A 484 -9.34 4.28 4.47
C ARG A 484 -8.01 4.67 3.83
N ILE A 485 -7.93 4.62 2.50
CA ILE A 485 -6.73 5.03 1.76
C ILE A 485 -6.33 6.46 2.11
N ARG A 486 -5.03 6.67 2.27
CA ARG A 486 -4.44 7.98 2.57
C ARG A 486 -3.72 8.51 1.34
N ASP A 487 -3.47 9.81 1.33
CA ASP A 487 -2.65 10.40 0.27
C ASP A 487 -1.25 9.80 0.27
N TRP A 488 -0.70 9.64 -0.92
CA TRP A 488 0.54 8.90 -1.11
C TRP A 488 1.74 9.82 -0.83
N LEU A 489 2.48 9.53 0.24
CA LEU A 489 3.73 10.21 0.58
C LEU A 489 4.84 9.76 -0.39
N ILE A 490 5.32 10.67 -1.22
CA ILE A 490 6.30 10.36 -2.28
C ILE A 490 7.72 10.88 -2.01
N SER A 491 7.88 11.94 -1.20
CA SER A 491 9.21 12.45 -0.85
C SER A 491 10.01 11.43 -0.03
N ARG A 492 11.31 11.35 -0.29
CA ARG A 492 12.28 10.52 0.45
C ARG A 492 13.55 11.34 0.74
N GLN A 493 14.10 11.22 1.94
CA GLN A 493 15.33 11.91 2.37
C GLN A 493 16.56 11.09 1.96
N ARG A 494 16.63 10.74 0.68
CA ARG A 494 17.62 9.80 0.14
C ARG A 494 18.23 10.35 -1.13
N TYR A 495 19.45 9.93 -1.41
CA TYR A 495 20.20 10.40 -2.58
C TYR A 495 19.72 9.66 -3.84
N TRP A 496 19.62 8.33 -3.81
CA TRP A 496 19.39 7.54 -5.02
C TRP A 496 17.92 7.50 -5.49
N GLY A 497 17.45 8.60 -6.07
CA GLY A 497 16.13 8.71 -6.67
C GLY A 497 16.01 9.92 -7.59
N ALA A 498 14.85 10.08 -8.25
CA ALA A 498 14.61 11.22 -9.11
C ALA A 498 14.46 12.52 -8.28
N PRO A 499 15.22 13.59 -8.56
CA PRO A 499 15.04 14.87 -7.88
C PRO A 499 13.63 15.44 -8.12
N ILE A 500 12.99 15.96 -7.08
CA ILE A 500 11.71 16.68 -7.20
C ILE A 500 11.95 18.01 -7.91
N PRO A 501 11.27 18.35 -9.01
CA PRO A 501 11.56 19.55 -9.81
C PRO A 501 10.90 20.83 -9.24
N MET A 502 11.14 21.15 -7.96
CA MET A 502 10.56 22.31 -7.27
C MET A 502 11.61 23.11 -6.52
N VAL A 503 11.70 24.41 -6.80
CA VAL A 503 12.61 25.34 -6.12
C VAL A 503 11.88 26.05 -4.98
N HIS A 504 12.51 26.14 -3.81
CA HIS A 504 12.04 26.96 -2.70
C HIS A 504 12.70 28.34 -2.75
N CYS A 505 11.94 29.36 -3.12
CA CYS A 505 12.36 30.76 -3.12
C CYS A 505 11.86 31.45 -1.84
N ASN A 506 12.73 32.20 -1.16
CA ASN A 506 12.34 32.96 0.04
C ASN A 506 11.25 34.00 -0.24
N ASP A 507 11.21 34.57 -1.45
CA ASP A 507 10.23 35.60 -1.83
C ASP A 507 8.97 35.03 -2.50
N CYS A 508 9.12 33.95 -3.28
CA CYS A 508 8.05 33.39 -4.11
C CYS A 508 7.44 32.09 -3.54
N GLY A 509 8.01 31.54 -2.47
CA GLY A 509 7.65 30.22 -1.95
C GLY A 509 8.07 29.09 -2.90
N LEU A 510 7.19 28.11 -3.10
CA LEU A 510 7.47 26.95 -3.97
C LEU A 510 7.21 27.29 -5.43
N VAL A 511 8.25 27.15 -6.25
CA VAL A 511 8.24 27.47 -7.68
C VAL A 511 8.60 26.21 -8.49
N PRO A 512 7.79 25.81 -9.48
CA PRO A 512 8.13 24.69 -10.34
C PRO A 512 9.33 25.03 -11.24
N VAL A 513 10.20 24.05 -11.49
CA VAL A 513 11.24 24.16 -12.53
C VAL A 513 10.57 24.20 -13.91
N PRO A 514 10.98 25.08 -14.83
CA PRO A 514 10.43 25.12 -16.20
C PRO A 514 10.59 23.79 -16.94
N ASP A 515 9.63 23.46 -17.80
CA ASP A 515 9.63 22.23 -18.60
C ASP A 515 10.90 22.07 -19.46
N GLU A 516 11.45 23.19 -19.93
CA GLU A 516 12.65 23.27 -20.77
C GLU A 516 13.94 23.00 -20.00
N GLU A 517 13.93 23.16 -18.68
CA GLU A 517 15.07 22.91 -17.78
C GLU A 517 15.09 21.47 -17.25
N LEU A 518 14.11 20.64 -17.63
CA LEU A 518 14.10 19.22 -17.27
C LEU A 518 15.06 18.40 -18.17
N PRO A 519 15.77 17.40 -17.62
CA PRO A 519 15.69 16.96 -16.22
C PRO A 519 16.52 17.80 -15.23
N VAL A 520 16.01 17.92 -14.00
CA VAL A 520 16.87 18.25 -12.85
C VAL A 520 17.74 17.04 -12.57
N LEU A 521 19.03 17.12 -12.92
CA LEU A 521 19.96 16.02 -12.81
C LEU A 521 20.28 15.69 -11.34
N LEU A 522 20.34 14.41 -11.01
CA LEU A 522 20.90 13.95 -9.74
C LEU A 522 22.41 14.29 -9.73
N PRO A 523 22.93 15.04 -8.73
CA PRO A 523 24.33 15.45 -8.71
C PRO A 523 25.21 14.25 -8.38
N ASN A 524 26.46 14.25 -8.84
CA ASN A 524 27.45 13.28 -8.35
C ASN A 524 27.77 13.56 -6.87
N ARG A 525 28.23 12.53 -6.14
CA ARG A 525 28.67 12.64 -4.76
C ARG A 525 30.07 12.04 -4.57
N ASP A 526 30.84 12.65 -3.67
CA ASP A 526 32.18 12.17 -3.33
C ASP A 526 32.14 11.07 -2.24
N GLU A 527 31.13 11.09 -1.36
CA GLU A 527 30.97 10.14 -0.25
C GLU A 527 29.74 9.24 -0.40
N VAL A 528 29.95 7.93 -0.17
CA VAL A 528 28.90 6.90 -0.16
C VAL A 528 28.54 6.56 1.29
N SER A 529 27.57 7.27 1.88
CA SER A 529 27.09 6.95 3.24
C SER A 529 25.57 7.01 3.35
N ARG A 530 25.02 6.31 4.36
CA ARG A 530 23.58 6.35 4.68
C ARG A 530 23.24 7.75 5.19
N GLY A 531 22.12 8.30 4.71
CA GLY A 531 21.63 9.58 5.22
C GLY A 531 22.52 10.79 4.89
N LEU A 532 23.27 10.78 3.79
CA LEU A 532 23.76 12.01 3.13
C LEU A 532 22.63 12.58 2.26
N PRO A 533 21.77 13.49 2.78
CA PRO A 533 20.74 14.10 1.98
C PRO A 533 21.38 15.00 0.92
N LEU A 534 20.71 15.10 -0.24
CA LEU A 534 20.99 16.13 -1.26
C LEU A 534 21.12 17.54 -0.64
N ALA A 535 20.50 17.76 0.52
CA ALA A 535 20.56 18.97 1.33
C ALA A 535 21.98 19.43 1.69
N LYS A 536 22.97 18.53 1.69
CA LYS A 536 24.38 18.84 2.02
C LYS A 536 25.23 19.16 0.79
N ILE A 537 24.69 19.06 -0.42
CA ILE A 537 25.42 19.30 -1.67
C ILE A 537 25.12 20.72 -2.15
N ASP A 538 25.95 21.69 -1.73
CA ASP A 538 25.77 23.12 -2.01
C ASP A 538 25.65 23.42 -3.52
N SER A 539 26.39 22.71 -4.37
CA SER A 539 26.31 22.87 -5.82
C SER A 539 24.96 22.47 -6.42
N PHE A 540 24.19 21.66 -5.70
CA PHE A 540 22.86 21.20 -6.10
C PHE A 540 21.74 22.05 -5.46
N VAL A 541 21.89 22.40 -4.17
CA VAL A 541 20.85 23.11 -3.41
C VAL A 541 20.84 24.62 -3.56
N ASN A 542 21.79 25.20 -4.32
CA ASN A 542 21.82 26.62 -4.59
C ASN A 542 21.56 26.87 -6.08
N THR A 543 20.36 27.36 -6.41
CA THR A 543 19.99 27.79 -7.76
C THR A 543 19.23 29.12 -7.75
N LYS A 544 19.05 29.72 -8.92
CA LYS A 544 18.30 30.97 -9.10
C LYS A 544 16.81 30.67 -9.23
N CYS A 545 15.97 31.51 -8.62
CA CYS A 545 14.52 31.44 -8.83
C CYS A 545 14.17 31.98 -10.22
N THR A 546 13.67 31.10 -11.10
CA THR A 546 13.27 31.44 -12.48
C THR A 546 12.14 32.47 -12.54
N PHE A 547 11.26 32.50 -11.53
CA PHE A 547 10.16 33.46 -11.43
C PHE A 547 10.63 34.88 -11.06
N VAL A 548 11.65 34.99 -10.18
CA VAL A 548 12.27 36.27 -9.81
C VAL A 548 13.09 36.81 -10.99
N VAL A 549 13.82 35.96 -11.71
CA VAL A 549 14.57 36.38 -12.91
C VAL A 549 13.64 36.93 -14.00
N ALA A 550 12.43 36.37 -14.15
CA ALA A 550 11.41 36.91 -15.06
C ALA A 550 10.87 38.28 -14.61
N ARG A 551 10.75 38.51 -13.30
CA ARG A 551 10.36 39.82 -12.70
C ARG A 551 11.49 40.86 -12.73
N GLN A 552 12.74 40.44 -12.55
CA GLN A 552 13.96 41.28 -12.45
C GLN A 552 14.50 41.78 -13.79
N ARG A 553 13.89 41.43 -14.93
CA ARG A 553 14.11 42.17 -16.19
C ARG A 553 13.64 43.64 -16.13
N LYS A 554 13.22 44.14 -14.96
CA LYS A 554 12.92 45.55 -14.63
C LYS A 554 13.59 46.04 -13.32
N GLU A 555 14.91 45.89 -13.20
CA GLU A 555 15.80 46.54 -12.20
C GLU A 555 15.96 45.83 -10.82
N ILE A 556 17.20 45.88 -10.30
CA ILE A 556 17.77 45.42 -8.98
C ILE A 556 18.51 44.04 -8.98
N PRO A 557 19.70 43.90 -8.32
CA PRO A 557 20.66 42.80 -8.55
C PRO A 557 20.22 41.42 -8.04
N THR A 558 20.66 40.38 -8.74
CA THR A 558 20.43 38.95 -8.43
C THR A 558 21.20 38.53 -7.17
N GLN A 559 20.49 38.24 -6.08
CA GLN A 559 21.08 37.61 -4.89
C GLN A 559 21.02 36.08 -5.01
N TRP A 560 22.06 35.39 -4.56
CA TRP A 560 22.11 33.94 -4.45
C TRP A 560 21.19 33.49 -3.31
N ILE A 561 20.20 32.66 -3.61
CA ILE A 561 19.20 32.18 -2.64
C ILE A 561 19.51 30.72 -2.32
N ARG A 562 19.56 30.37 -1.03
CA ARG A 562 19.54 28.98 -0.57
C ARG A 562 18.19 28.38 -0.97
N SER A 563 18.16 27.57 -2.01
CA SER A 563 16.93 27.38 -2.79
C SER A 563 16.26 26.02 -2.59
N TRP A 564 16.85 25.13 -1.79
CA TRP A 564 16.27 23.82 -1.49
C TRP A 564 16.32 23.53 0.01
N THR A 565 15.29 23.94 0.74
CA THR A 565 15.04 23.46 2.10
C THR A 565 14.37 22.07 1.99
N HIS A 566 15.11 21.01 2.29
CA HIS A 566 14.71 19.60 2.17
C HIS A 566 14.52 19.08 0.72
N PRO A 567 15.57 19.05 -0.12
CA PRO A 567 15.53 18.35 -1.40
C PRO A 567 15.24 16.86 -1.15
N GLY A 568 14.06 16.42 -1.57
CA GLY A 568 13.65 15.03 -1.56
C GLY A 568 13.81 14.41 -2.93
N THR A 569 14.02 13.11 -2.97
CA THR A 569 13.82 12.28 -4.16
C THR A 569 12.49 11.55 -4.05
N PHE A 570 12.00 10.95 -5.14
CA PHE A 570 10.86 10.03 -5.07
C PHE A 570 11.11 8.76 -5.87
N SER A 571 10.44 7.68 -5.45
CA SER A 571 10.43 6.41 -6.20
C SER A 571 9.65 6.59 -7.51
N VAL A 572 10.15 5.96 -8.55
CA VAL A 572 9.77 6.22 -9.93
C VAL A 572 8.29 5.94 -10.21
N ILE A 573 7.62 6.89 -10.85
CA ILE A 573 6.33 6.66 -11.51
C ILE A 573 6.64 5.96 -12.85
N LEU A 574 6.23 4.71 -12.99
CA LEU A 574 6.46 3.92 -14.18
C LEU A 574 5.62 4.43 -15.36
N ILE A 575 6.29 4.87 -16.42
CA ILE A 575 5.68 5.19 -17.70
C ILE A 575 6.34 4.31 -18.76
N PRO A 576 5.60 3.47 -19.50
CA PRO A 576 6.18 2.71 -20.59
C PRO A 576 6.70 3.64 -21.70
N ARG A 577 7.96 3.47 -22.10
CA ARG A 577 8.54 4.17 -23.25
C ARG A 577 7.93 3.60 -24.54
N THR A 578 7.20 4.41 -25.29
CA THR A 578 6.82 4.08 -26.67
C THR A 578 7.84 4.72 -27.62
N ARG A 579 8.60 3.89 -28.35
CA ARG A 579 9.65 4.32 -29.30
C ARG A 579 9.11 5.02 -30.56
N THR A 580 7.81 5.27 -30.65
CA THR A 580 7.18 5.88 -31.83
C THR A 580 6.89 7.35 -31.56
N SER A 581 7.84 8.20 -31.96
CA SER A 581 7.77 9.67 -32.01
C SER A 581 7.90 10.42 -30.66
N PRO A 582 8.60 11.59 -30.63
CA PRO A 582 8.58 12.56 -29.51
C PRO A 582 7.17 13.02 -29.09
N SER A 583 6.12 12.61 -29.82
CA SER A 583 4.73 12.95 -29.60
C SER A 583 3.91 11.89 -28.82
N ALA A 584 4.46 10.75 -28.41
CA ALA A 584 3.65 9.77 -27.68
C ALA A 584 3.22 10.22 -26.27
N PRO A 585 4.05 10.92 -25.47
CA PRO A 585 3.56 11.59 -24.27
C PRO A 585 2.55 12.71 -24.58
N ARG A 586 2.56 13.30 -25.78
CA ARG A 586 1.63 14.39 -26.15
C ARG A 586 0.16 13.95 -26.24
N ARG A 587 -0.17 12.67 -26.43
CA ARG A 587 -1.58 12.23 -26.45
C ARG A 587 -2.17 11.93 -25.07
N LEU A 588 -1.34 11.67 -24.07
CA LEU A 588 -1.78 11.50 -22.67
C LEU A 588 -1.69 12.81 -21.87
N LEU A 589 -0.94 13.80 -22.37
CA LEU A 589 -0.65 15.06 -21.67
C LEU A 589 -1.25 16.30 -22.35
N ASN A 590 -2.02 16.14 -23.43
CA ASN A 590 -2.82 17.21 -24.04
C ASN A 590 -4.29 17.06 -23.67
#